data_AF-K2EIF9-F1
#
_entry.id   AF-K2EIF9-F1
#
_cell.length_a   1.000
_cell.length_b   1.000
_cell.length_c   1.000
_cell.angle_alpha   90.00
_cell.angle_beta   90.00
_cell.angle_gamma   90.00
#
_symmetry.space_group_name_H-M   'P 1'
#
loop_
_entity.id
_entity.type
_entity.pdbx_description
1 polymer ?
#
loop_
_entity_poly.entity_id
_entity_poly.type
_entity_poly.pdbx_seq_one_letter_code
_entity_poly.pdbx_strand_id
1 'polypeptide(L)'
;MKAHIGVDADSGLVHTVIGTSGNVSDVVEGNSLLHGEETDVFCDAGYQGVHKRPDARVSVTWHIPAVASGAGAAHAVAQQPR
;
A
#
# COMPACT_ATOMS: atom_id res chain seq x y z
N MET A 1 -14.91 -7.69 6.75
CA MET A 1 -14.34 -6.33 6.81
C MET A 1 -12.84 -6.44 6.90
N LYS A 2 -12.09 -5.46 6.39
CA LYS A 2 -10.63 -5.34 6.58
C LYS A 2 -10.23 -3.87 6.61
N ALA A 3 -8.98 -3.63 7.02
CA ALA A 3 -8.36 -2.32 7.03
C ALA A 3 -7.10 -2.33 6.16
N HIS A 4 -6.90 -1.25 5.43
CA HIS A 4 -5.68 -0.91 4.71
C HIS A 4 -5.01 0.23 5.49
N ILE A 5 -3.74 0.09 5.80
CA ILE A 5 -3.03 1.03 6.69
C ILE A 5 -1.79 1.55 5.97
N GLY A 6 -1.70 2.88 5.86
CA GLY A 6 -0.52 3.61 5.41
C GLY A 6 0.29 4.06 6.63
N VAL A 7 1.54 3.61 6.69
CA VAL A 7 2.47 3.88 7.78
C VAL A 7 3.72 4.55 7.23
N ASP A 8 4.17 5.62 7.87
CA ASP A 8 5.44 6.24 7.57
C ASP A 8 6.60 5.32 7.99
N ALA A 9 7.50 5.01 7.05
CA ALA A 9 8.55 4.02 7.25
C ALA A 9 9.59 4.45 8.29
N ASP A 10 9.82 5.75 8.47
CA ASP A 10 10.87 6.27 9.34
C ASP A 10 10.40 6.39 10.79
N SER A 11 9.22 6.98 11.01
CA SER A 11 8.64 7.21 12.34
C SER A 11 7.77 6.05 12.83
N GLY A 12 7.25 5.22 11.93
CA GLY A 12 6.25 4.20 12.25
C GLY A 12 4.85 4.76 12.55
N LEU A 13 4.60 6.05 12.28
CA LEU A 13 3.31 6.67 12.51
C LEU A 13 2.30 6.30 11.41
N VAL A 14 1.09 5.96 11.83
CA VAL A 14 -0.04 5.75 10.91
C VAL A 14 -0.52 7.11 10.42
N HIS A 15 -0.50 7.31 9.11
CA HIS A 15 -1.03 8.52 8.48
C HIS A 15 -2.34 8.28 7.72
N THR A 16 -2.68 7.02 7.41
CA THR A 16 -3.91 6.69 6.68
C THR A 16 -4.47 5.35 7.11
N VAL A 17 -5.79 5.28 7.28
CA VAL A 17 -6.54 4.05 7.55
C VAL A 17 -7.80 4.04 6.69
N ILE A 18 -7.96 3.03 5.85
CA ILE A 18 -9.14 2.84 5.00
C ILE A 18 -9.79 1.50 5.33
N GLY A 19 -11.09 1.51 5.66
CA GLY A 19 -11.87 0.32 5.95
C GLY A 19 -12.72 -0.12 4.75
N THR A 20 -12.67 -1.39 4.39
CA THR A 20 -13.43 -1.96 3.27
C THR A 20 -14.08 -3.30 3.63
N SER A 21 -15.00 -3.78 2.78
CA SER A 21 -15.44 -5.17 2.84
C SER A 21 -14.28 -6.12 2.50
N GLY A 22 -14.30 -7.35 3.03
CA GLY A 22 -13.17 -8.27 2.91
C GLY A 22 -12.86 -8.72 1.47
N ASN A 23 -13.82 -8.56 0.55
CA ASN A 23 -13.69 -8.92 -0.86
C ASN A 23 -13.08 -7.82 -1.74
N VAL A 24 -12.91 -6.59 -1.23
CA VAL A 24 -12.22 -5.52 -1.98
C VAL A 24 -10.75 -5.90 -2.11
N SER A 25 -10.18 -5.84 -3.31
CA SER A 25 -8.76 -6.17 -3.50
C SER A 25 -7.86 -5.07 -2.93
N ASP A 26 -6.72 -5.44 -2.34
CA ASP A 26 -5.75 -4.48 -1.77
C ASP A 26 -5.20 -3.50 -2.80
N VAL A 27 -5.06 -3.97 -4.04
CA VAL A 27 -4.65 -3.16 -5.18
C VAL A 27 -5.58 -1.95 -5.36
N VAL A 28 -6.87 -2.04 -5.02
CA VAL A 28 -7.88 -0.96 -5.15
C VAL A 28 -7.62 0.20 -4.18
N GLU A 29 -7.06 -0.06 -3.00
CA GLU A 29 -6.83 1.00 -2.02
C GLU A 29 -5.35 1.40 -1.92
N GLY A 30 -4.43 0.69 -2.56
CA GLY A 30 -2.99 0.93 -2.40
C GLY A 30 -2.54 2.37 -2.67
N ASN A 31 -2.97 3.00 -3.77
CA ASN A 31 -2.62 4.41 -4.02
C ASN A 31 -3.33 5.38 -3.07
N SER A 32 -4.51 5.03 -2.57
CA SER A 32 -5.27 5.83 -1.59
C SER A 32 -4.61 5.87 -0.21
N LEU A 33 -3.67 4.94 0.07
CA LEU A 33 -2.90 4.93 1.31
C LEU A 33 -1.80 5.99 1.34
N LEU A 34 -1.41 6.52 0.17
CA LEU A 34 -0.32 7.47 0.06
C LEU A 34 -0.81 8.89 0.37
N HIS A 35 -0.05 9.65 1.15
CA HIS A 35 -0.40 11.01 1.57
C HIS A 35 0.32 12.13 0.81
N GLY A 36 1.27 11.83 -0.07
CA GLY A 36 1.85 12.85 -0.94
C GLY A 36 3.33 12.70 -1.20
N GLU A 37 4.09 12.37 -0.16
CA GLU A 37 5.54 12.56 -0.13
C GLU A 37 6.31 11.27 -0.38
N GLU A 38 5.64 10.12 -0.43
CA GLU A 38 6.28 8.81 -0.58
C GLU A 38 7.08 8.67 -1.88
N THR A 39 8.24 8.03 -1.78
CA THR A 39 9.07 7.64 -2.94
C THR A 39 9.25 6.14 -3.05
N ASP A 40 9.24 5.42 -1.92
CA ASP A 40 9.32 3.98 -1.85
C ASP A 40 8.16 3.44 -1.00
N VAL A 41 7.52 2.36 -1.45
CA VAL A 41 6.41 1.71 -0.73
C VAL A 41 6.68 0.22 -0.62
N PHE A 42 6.72 -0.28 0.61
CA PHE A 42 6.83 -1.69 0.95
C PHE A 42 5.44 -2.22 1.29
N CYS A 43 5.05 -3.31 0.66
CA CYS A 43 3.72 -3.90 0.86
C CYS A 43 3.82 -5.42 0.86
N ASP A 44 2.78 -6.08 1.34
CA ASP A 44 2.62 -7.51 1.07
C ASP A 44 2.19 -7.78 -0.38
N ALA A 45 2.18 -9.05 -0.75
CA ALA A 45 1.92 -9.50 -2.10
C ALA A 45 0.45 -9.37 -2.56
N GLY A 46 -0.48 -8.99 -1.68
CA GLY A 46 -1.84 -8.60 -2.05
C GLY A 46 -1.87 -7.36 -2.95
N TYR A 47 -0.81 -6.53 -2.92
CA TYR A 47 -0.68 -5.32 -3.73
C TYR A 47 -0.05 -5.55 -5.11
N GLN A 48 0.20 -6.80 -5.52
CA GLN A 48 0.79 -7.10 -6.83
C GLN A 48 0.01 -6.42 -7.98
N GLY A 49 0.72 -5.59 -8.76
CA GLY A 49 0.15 -4.84 -9.88
C GLY A 49 -0.44 -3.46 -9.54
N VAL A 50 -0.37 -3.00 -8.28
CA VAL A 50 -0.86 -1.66 -7.87
C VAL A 50 -0.25 -0.51 -8.67
N HIS A 51 1.03 -0.61 -9.04
CA HIS A 51 1.73 0.37 -9.88
C HIS A 51 1.19 0.46 -11.32
N LYS A 52 0.35 -0.48 -11.76
CA LYS A 52 -0.28 -0.48 -13.09
C LYS A 52 -1.66 0.16 -13.10
N ARG A 53 -2.19 0.55 -11.93
CA ARG A 53 -3.52 1.14 -11.86
C ARG A 53 -3.54 2.54 -12.47
N PRO A 54 -4.72 3.01 -12.93
CA PRO A 54 -4.87 4.35 -13.50
C PRO A 54 -4.52 5.48 -12.51
N ASP A 55 -4.63 5.23 -11.21
CA ASP A 55 -4.32 6.16 -10.12
C ASP A 55 -2.91 5.99 -9.56
N ALA A 56 -2.06 5.19 -10.22
CA ALA A 56 -0.69 4.97 -9.79
C ALA A 56 0.15 6.25 -9.88
N ARG A 57 0.86 6.57 -8.80
CA ARG A 57 1.80 7.69 -8.74
C ARG A 57 3.13 7.26 -9.37
N VAL A 58 3.50 7.87 -10.49
CA VAL A 58 4.70 7.50 -11.28
C VAL A 58 6.03 7.70 -10.55
N SER A 59 6.05 8.54 -9.52
CA SER A 59 7.22 8.82 -8.69
C SER A 59 7.44 7.80 -7.57
N VAL A 60 6.56 6.79 -7.45
CA VAL A 60 6.56 5.84 -6.34
C VAL A 60 7.07 4.47 -6.81
N THR A 61 8.13 3.99 -6.17
CA THR A 61 8.67 2.65 -6.37
C THR A 61 8.00 1.67 -5.41
N TRP A 62 7.41 0.59 -5.95
CA TRP A 62 6.70 -0.41 -5.16
C TRP A 62 7.57 -1.66 -4.94
N HIS A 63 7.91 -1.93 -3.68
CA HIS A 63 8.66 -3.09 -3.22
C HIS A 63 7.70 -4.16 -2.73
N ILE A 64 7.29 -5.04 -3.65
CA ILE A 64 6.27 -6.06 -3.38
C ILE A 64 6.93 -7.45 -3.52
N PRO A 65 6.92 -8.29 -2.48
CA PRO A 65 7.44 -9.64 -2.57
C PRO A 65 6.61 -10.44 -3.58
N ALA A 66 7.27 -11.31 -4.34
CA ALA A 66 6.58 -12.30 -5.17
C ALA A 66 5.94 -13.36 -4.25
N VAL A 67 4.64 -13.67 -4.42
CA VAL A 67 3.99 -14.75 -3.67
C VAL A 67 3.13 -15.65 -4.55
N ALA A 68 3.08 -16.94 -4.20
CA ALA A 68 1.99 -17.85 -4.54
C ALA A 68 0.78 -17.55 -3.63
N SER A 69 -0.25 -16.91 -4.19
CA SER A 69 -1.63 -16.75 -3.69
C SER A 69 -1.92 -17.07 -2.20
N GLY A 70 -2.17 -16.03 -1.38
CA GLY A 70 -2.78 -16.16 -0.06
C GLY A 70 -3.21 -14.81 0.52
N ALA A 71 -4.49 -14.69 0.93
CA ALA A 71 -5.08 -13.47 1.47
C ALA A 71 -4.57 -13.17 2.90
N GLY A 72 -3.89 -12.03 3.07
CA GLY A 72 -3.45 -11.49 4.35
C GLY A 72 -3.97 -10.06 4.55
N ALA A 73 -4.02 -9.59 5.80
CA ALA A 73 -4.35 -8.20 6.11
C ALA A 73 -3.29 -7.26 5.53
N ALA A 74 -3.73 -6.20 4.85
CA ALA A 74 -2.92 -5.49 3.88
C ALA A 74 -2.20 -4.28 4.50
N HIS A 75 -0.92 -4.44 4.82
CA HIS A 75 -0.09 -3.36 5.35
C HIS A 75 0.79 -2.77 4.24
N ALA A 76 0.75 -1.45 4.09
CA ALA A 76 1.65 -0.68 3.23
C ALA A 76 2.48 0.26 4.10
N VAL A 77 3.80 0.10 4.09
CA VAL A 77 4.75 0.98 4.76
C VAL A 77 5.44 1.80 3.69
N ALA A 78 5.34 3.11 3.77
CA ALA A 78 5.85 3.99 2.74
C ALA A 78 6.89 4.96 3.29
N GLN A 79 7.99 5.12 2.55
CA GLN A 79 9.14 5.90 2.93
C GLN A 79 9.07 7.27 2.27
N GLN A 80 9.08 8.32 3.10
CA GLN A 80 9.13 9.72 2.69
C GLN A 80 10.61 10.15 2.54
N PRO A 81 10.95 10.98 1.55
CA PRO A 81 12.24 11.65 1.52
C PRO A 81 12.28 12.70 2.63
N ARG A 82 13.38 12.70 3.39
CA ARG A 82 13.66 13.64 4.48
C ARG A 82 13.60 15.12 4.08
#